data_AF-Q64MD9-F1
#
_entry.id   AF-Q64MD9-F1
#
_cell.length_a   1.000
_cell.length_b   1.000
_cell.length_c   1.000
_cell.angle_alpha   90.00
_cell.angle_beta   90.00
_cell.angle_gamma   90.00
#
_symmetry.space_group_name_H-M   'P 1'
#
loop_
_entity.id
_entity.type
_entity.pdbx_description
1 polymer ?
#
loop_
_entity_poly.entity_id
_entity_poly.type
_entity_poly.pdbx_seq_one_letter_code
_entity_poly.pdbx_strand_id
1 'polypeptide(L)'
;MGRDEIFAHGRLAPEPFIVEKAILKVKLINRVWGKRMNLICIFEKEDGELFSAVAWRKGHSYSPRKSDIDFSEVSNNTFWECEFSITRNGQNSLWLSAKEIT
;
A
#
# COMPACT_ATOMS: atom_id res chain seq x y z
N MET A 1 5.58 -11.57 -12.36
CA MET A 1 4.71 -12.12 -11.29
C MET A 1 3.42 -11.31 -11.27
N GLY A 2 2.29 -11.95 -11.52
CA GLY A 2 0.98 -11.28 -11.67
C GLY A 2 0.26 -11.08 -10.33
N ARG A 3 -0.69 -10.14 -10.28
CA ARG A 3 -1.56 -9.90 -9.11
C ARG A 3 -2.15 -11.20 -8.55
N ASP A 4 -2.55 -12.12 -9.44
CA ASP A 4 -3.22 -13.37 -9.09
C ASP A 4 -2.25 -14.39 -8.41
N GLU A 5 -0.95 -14.36 -8.72
CA GLU A 5 0.07 -15.24 -8.09
C GLU A 5 0.38 -14.82 -6.64
N ILE A 6 0.22 -13.53 -6.32
CA ILE A 6 0.54 -12.98 -5.00
C ILE A 6 -0.57 -13.34 -4.00
N PHE A 7 -1.83 -13.37 -4.45
CA PHE A 7 -2.96 -13.83 -3.63
C PHE A 7 -3.03 -15.36 -3.52
N ALA A 8 -2.59 -16.11 -4.54
CA ALA A 8 -2.68 -17.57 -4.57
C ALA A 8 -1.79 -18.31 -3.54
N HIS A 9 -0.75 -17.66 -3.00
CA HIS A 9 0.17 -18.27 -2.04
C HIS A 9 -0.18 -18.03 -0.56
N GLY A 10 -1.34 -17.43 -0.24
CA GLY A 10 -1.83 -17.32 1.14
C GLY A 10 -0.98 -16.44 2.07
N ARG A 11 -0.05 -15.63 1.54
CA ARG A 11 0.86 -14.79 2.33
C ARG A 11 0.45 -13.33 2.45
N LEU A 12 -0.59 -12.89 1.74
CA LEU A 12 -1.19 -11.58 1.96
C LEU A 12 -2.49 -11.78 2.70
N ALA A 13 -2.58 -11.18 3.89
CA ALA A 13 -3.90 -10.93 4.46
C ALA A 13 -4.70 -10.11 3.42
N PRO A 14 -6.04 -10.31 3.30
CA PRO A 14 -6.87 -9.33 2.61
C PRO A 14 -6.50 -7.94 3.13
N GLU A 15 -6.57 -6.90 2.27
CA GLU A 15 -6.25 -5.50 2.65
C GLU A 15 -6.68 -5.28 4.09
N PRO A 16 -5.79 -4.77 4.96
CA PRO A 16 -6.00 -4.84 6.39
C PRO A 16 -7.42 -4.32 6.62
N PHE A 17 -8.26 -5.13 7.27
CA PHE A 17 -9.60 -4.72 7.66
C PHE A 17 -9.40 -3.61 8.69
N ILE A 18 -9.07 -2.43 8.19
CA ILE A 18 -8.84 -1.20 8.92
C ILE A 18 -10.23 -0.73 9.27
N VAL A 19 -10.77 -1.25 10.36
CA VAL A 19 -12.14 -0.95 10.80
C VAL A 19 -12.29 0.55 11.11
N GLU A 20 -11.18 1.22 11.42
CA GLU A 20 -11.07 2.65 11.67
C GLU A 20 -9.75 3.21 11.13
N LYS A 21 -9.65 4.53 10.95
CA LYS A 21 -8.42 5.22 10.53
C LYS A 21 -7.20 4.70 11.31
N ALA A 22 -6.16 4.26 10.61
CA ALA A 22 -4.94 3.71 11.22
C ALA A 22 -3.68 4.40 10.69
N ILE A 23 -2.68 4.53 11.56
CA ILE A 23 -1.32 4.93 11.20
C ILE A 23 -0.44 3.72 11.47
N LEU A 24 0.27 3.23 10.45
CA LEU A 24 1.08 2.02 10.53
C LEU A 24 2.53 2.33 10.15
N LYS A 25 3.48 1.80 10.92
CA LYS A 25 4.90 1.74 10.53
C LYS A 25 5.13 0.46 9.76
N VAL A 26 5.60 0.60 8.53
CA VAL A 26 5.66 -0.51 7.58
C VAL A 26 6.88 -0.43 6.69
N LYS A 27 7.33 -1.58 6.21
CA LYS A 27 8.41 -1.70 5.25
C LYS A 27 7.85 -1.99 3.85
N LEU A 28 8.26 -1.22 2.84
CA LEU A 28 7.89 -1.49 1.46
C LEU A 28 8.67 -2.69 0.93
N ILE A 29 8.02 -3.83 0.75
CA ILE A 29 8.67 -5.07 0.32
C ILE A 29 8.76 -5.14 -1.19
N ASN A 30 7.67 -4.82 -1.87
CA ASN A 30 7.59 -4.95 -3.31
C ASN A 30 6.52 -4.04 -3.92
N ARG A 31 6.57 -3.89 -5.24
CA ARG A 31 5.59 -3.16 -6.03
C ARG A 31 5.21 -3.92 -7.28
N VAL A 32 3.93 -3.89 -7.61
CA VAL A 32 3.38 -4.64 -8.74
C VAL A 32 2.37 -3.78 -9.48
N TRP A 33 2.52 -3.70 -10.80
CA TRP A 33 1.56 -3.04 -11.67
C TRP A 33 0.29 -3.88 -11.76
N GLY A 34 -0.84 -3.29 -11.35
CA GLY A 34 -2.16 -3.88 -11.47
C GLY A 34 -2.77 -3.68 -12.86
N LYS A 35 -3.80 -4.48 -13.17
CA LYS A 35 -4.48 -4.50 -14.49
C LYS A 35 -5.14 -3.16 -14.87
N ARG A 36 -5.36 -2.24 -13.93
CA ARG A 36 -6.06 -0.95 -14.14
C ARG A 36 -5.12 0.25 -14.06
N MET A 37 -3.86 0.08 -14.48
CA MET A 37 -2.82 1.12 -14.37
C MET A 37 -2.71 1.69 -12.95
N ASN A 38 -2.80 0.82 -11.96
CA ASN A 38 -2.63 1.16 -10.55
C ASN A 38 -1.37 0.47 -10.03
N LEU A 39 -0.67 1.11 -9.11
CA LEU A 39 0.52 0.54 -8.50
C LEU A 39 0.13 -0.09 -7.17
N ILE A 40 0.29 -1.40 -7.06
CA ILE A 40 0.02 -2.15 -5.83
C ILE A 40 1.34 -2.21 -5.06
N CYS A 41 1.37 -1.58 -3.88
CA CYS A 41 2.50 -1.62 -2.96
C CYS A 41 2.24 -2.71 -1.92
N ILE A 42 3.24 -3.57 -1.70
CA ILE A 42 3.20 -4.63 -0.69
C ILE A 42 4.02 -4.17 0.50
N PHE A 43 3.39 -4.11 1.66
CA PHE A 43 3.95 -3.66 2.91
C PHE A 43 4.04 -4.80 3.91
N GLU A 44 5.10 -4.78 4.72
CA GLU A 44 5.28 -5.64 5.89
C GLU A 44 5.14 -4.79 7.15
N LYS A 45 4.30 -5.22 8.09
CA LYS A 45 4.19 -4.63 9.44
C LYS A 45 5.31 -5.13 10.35
N GLU A 46 5.47 -4.52 11.52
CA GLU A 46 6.46 -4.93 12.53
C GLU A 46 6.32 -6.38 12.99
N ASP A 47 5.10 -6.93 12.98
CA ASP A 47 4.81 -8.34 13.34
C ASP A 47 5.04 -9.34 12.19
N GLY A 48 5.50 -8.86 11.03
CA GLY A 48 5.74 -9.67 9.83
C GLY A 48 4.49 -9.92 8.98
N GLU A 49 3.32 -9.38 9.36
CA GLU A 49 2.12 -9.48 8.53
C GLU A 49 2.29 -8.64 7.25
N LEU A 50 2.02 -9.27 6.10
CA LEU A 50 2.04 -8.60 4.81
C LEU A 50 0.64 -8.14 4.41
N PHE A 51 0.56 -6.93 3.87
CA PHE A 51 -0.64 -6.41 3.27
C PHE A 51 -0.35 -5.54 2.04
N SER A 52 -1.37 -5.30 1.22
CA SER A 52 -1.25 -4.44 0.06
C SER A 52 -2.01 -3.13 0.22
N ALA A 53 -1.46 -2.05 -0.36
CA ALA A 53 -2.16 -0.79 -0.56
C ALA A 53 -1.96 -0.29 -1.99
N VAL A 54 -2.98 0.39 -2.53
CA VAL A 54 -2.94 0.90 -3.90
C VAL A 54 -2.51 2.36 -3.92
N ALA A 55 -1.40 2.64 -4.61
CA ALA A 55 -1.04 3.98 -5.05
C ALA A 55 -1.73 4.28 -6.39
N TRP A 56 -2.52 5.35 -6.39
CA TRP A 56 -3.27 5.77 -7.57
C TRP A 56 -2.49 6.83 -8.34
N ARG A 57 -2.67 6.85 -9.66
CA ARG A 57 -2.00 7.80 -10.54
C ARG A 57 -2.44 9.23 -10.23
N LYS A 58 -1.48 10.14 -10.04
CA LYS A 58 -1.66 11.60 -9.97
C LYS A 58 -0.72 12.27 -10.97
N GLY A 59 -1.25 12.70 -12.11
CA GLY A 59 -0.43 13.19 -13.21
C GLY A 59 0.51 12.12 -13.75
N HIS A 60 1.81 12.24 -13.46
CA HIS A 60 2.85 11.28 -13.85
C HIS A 60 3.32 10.38 -12.70
N SER A 61 2.92 10.65 -11.45
CA SER A 61 3.34 9.88 -10.28
C SER A 61 2.26 8.92 -9.78
N TYR A 62 2.65 7.98 -8.91
CA TYR A 62 1.77 7.05 -8.22
C TYR A 62 1.90 7.24 -6.71
N SER A 63 0.92 7.88 -6.09
CA SER A 63 1.06 8.34 -4.71
C SER A 63 -0.18 8.09 -3.82
N PRO A 64 0.00 8.07 -2.49
CA PRO A 64 -1.08 8.17 -1.53
C PRO A 64 -1.87 9.47 -1.70
N ARG A 65 -3.13 9.53 -1.26
CA ARG A 65 -4.04 10.66 -1.57
C ARG A 65 -3.54 12.04 -1.17
N LYS A 66 -2.79 12.17 -0.07
CA LYS A 66 -2.35 13.44 0.52
C LYS A 66 -0.82 13.61 0.51
N SER A 67 -0.10 12.73 -0.18
CA SER A 67 1.36 12.81 -0.32
C SER A 67 1.75 12.98 -1.79
N ASP A 68 2.89 13.63 -2.01
CA ASP A 68 3.51 13.84 -3.33
C ASP A 68 4.70 12.90 -3.60
N ILE A 69 4.83 11.85 -2.79
CA ILE A 69 5.84 10.79 -2.97
C ILE A 69 5.42 9.88 -4.11
N ASP A 70 6.30 9.70 -5.10
CA ASP A 70 6.08 8.76 -6.19
C ASP A 70 6.57 7.36 -5.81
N PHE A 71 5.64 6.49 -5.43
CA PHE A 71 5.96 5.13 -5.07
C PHE A 71 6.43 4.30 -6.27
N SER A 72 6.29 4.72 -7.53
CA SER A 72 6.91 3.97 -8.64
C SER A 72 8.44 3.99 -8.57
N GLU A 73 9.01 5.08 -8.05
CA GLU A 73 10.45 5.35 -8.03
C GLU A 73 11.12 5.02 -6.68
N VAL A 74 10.33 4.85 -5.62
CA VAL A 74 10.85 4.48 -4.28
C VAL A 74 11.56 3.12 -4.32
N SER A 75 12.68 2.98 -3.61
CA SER A 75 13.37 1.68 -3.50
C SER A 75 12.62 0.70 -2.60
N ASN A 76 12.70 -0.60 -2.91
CA ASN A 76 12.26 -1.65 -1.98
C ASN A 76 13.09 -1.61 -0.69
N ASN A 77 12.56 -2.18 0.38
CA ASN A 77 13.13 -2.24 1.73
C ASN A 77 13.26 -0.88 2.44
N THR A 78 12.50 0.12 2.02
CA THR A 78 12.38 1.42 2.71
C THR A 78 11.27 1.37 3.78
N PHE A 79 11.40 2.17 4.84
CA PHE A 79 10.48 2.21 5.97
C PHE A 79 9.62 3.47 5.95
N TRP A 80 8.32 3.29 6.21
CA TRP A 80 7.30 4.32 6.05
C TRP A 80 6.34 4.33 7.22
N GLU A 81 5.97 5.53 7.65
CA GLU A 81 4.75 5.76 8.40
C GLU A 81 3.63 6.06 7.41
N CYS A 82 2.62 5.19 7.35
CA CYS A 82 1.53 5.28 6.39
C CYS A 82 0.17 5.44 7.11
N GLU A 83 -0.62 6.40 6.65
CA GLU A 83 -1.97 6.65 7.14
C GLU A 83 -2.99 5.99 6.19
N PHE A 84 -3.89 5.20 6.75
CA PHE A 84 -4.96 4.52 6.04
C PHE A 84 -6.32 4.82 6.65
N SER A 85 -7.38 4.76 5.85
CA SER A 85 -8.76 4.82 6.33
C SER A 85 -9.65 3.92 5.48
N ILE A 86 -10.89 3.65 5.90
CA ILE A 86 -11.90 3.03 5.04
C ILE A 86 -12.69 4.06 4.24
N THR A 87 -13.18 3.65 3.08
CA THR A 87 -14.22 4.40 2.37
C THR A 87 -15.49 4.47 3.21
N ARG A 88 -16.34 5.48 2.95
CA ARG A 88 -17.60 5.70 3.67
C ARG A 88 -18.55 4.50 3.67
N ASN A 89 -18.45 3.62 2.67
CA ASN A 89 -19.24 2.39 2.56
C ASN A 89 -18.54 1.14 3.11
N GLY A 90 -17.35 1.29 3.72
CA GLY A 90 -16.58 0.20 4.35
C GLY A 90 -16.00 -0.83 3.39
N GLN A 91 -16.10 -0.61 2.06
CA GLN A 91 -15.75 -1.63 1.07
C GLN A 91 -14.27 -1.64 0.67
N ASN A 92 -13.53 -0.52 0.83
CA ASN A 92 -12.14 -0.44 0.39
C ASN A 92 -11.28 0.37 1.36
N SER A 93 -9.98 0.02 1.44
CA SER A 93 -8.98 0.84 2.10
C SER A 93 -8.59 2.06 1.24
N LEU A 94 -8.34 3.18 1.90
CA LEU A 94 -7.84 4.42 1.33
C LEU A 94 -6.47 4.69 1.94
N TRP A 95 -5.44 4.64 1.09
CA TRP A 95 -4.12 5.09 1.48
C TRP A 95 -4.06 6.62 1.44
N LEU A 96 -4.06 7.23 2.63
CA LEU A 96 -4.19 8.66 2.81
C LEU A 96 -2.84 9.36 2.67
N SER A 97 -1.82 8.95 3.41
CA SER A 97 -0.51 9.59 3.38
C SER A 97 0.60 8.58 3.64
N ALA A 98 1.82 8.98 3.28
CA ALA A 98 3.05 8.28 3.62
C ALA A 98 4.14 9.31 3.96
N LYS A 99 5.00 8.96 4.90
CA LYS A 99 6.22 9.67 5.28
C LYS A 99 7.33 8.66 5.51
N GLU A 100 8.49 8.87 4.89
CA GLU A 100 9.66 8.00 5.12
C GLU A 100 10.18 8.23 6.54
N ILE A 101 10.56 7.16 7.25
CA ILE A 101 10.91 7.25 8.67
C ILE A 101 12.35 6.84 9.04
N THR A 102 13.18 6.45 8.07
CA THR A 102 14.63 6.11 8.21
C THR A 102 15.04 5.25 9.40
#